data_AF-A0A0D1EIZ8-F1
#
_entry.id   AF-A0A0D1EIZ8-F1
#
_cell.length_a   1.000
_cell.length_b   1.000
_cell.length_c   1.000
_cell.angle_alpha   90.00
_cell.angle_beta   90.00
_cell.angle_gamma   90.00
#
_symmetry.space_group_name_H-M   'P 1'
#
loop_
_entity.id
_entity.type
_entity.pdbx_description
1 polymer ?
#
loop_
_entity_poly.entity_id
_entity_poly.type
_entity_poly.pdbx_seq_one_letter_code
_entity_poly.pdbx_strand_id
1 'polypeptide(L)'
;MKLPLHQVDAFVTTGVFTGNPAAVVQLPGDWLDDSVMLAIAEENNLAETAFLTGEGNARGLRWFTPALEVALCGHATLASGHVILEATGAEEVRFATR
;
A
#
# COMPACT_ATOMS: atom_id res chain seq x y z
N MET A 1 15.25 11.32 -1.40
CA MET A 1 13.77 11.28 -1.35
C MET A 1 13.36 10.75 0.02
N LYS A 2 12.27 11.24 0.62
CA LYS A 2 11.71 10.69 1.87
C LYS A 2 10.24 10.35 1.61
N LEU A 3 9.86 9.08 1.75
CA LEU A 3 8.50 8.60 1.55
C LEU A 3 7.97 8.00 2.88
N PRO A 4 6.76 8.36 3.32
CA PRO A 4 6.10 7.68 4.42
C PRO A 4 5.83 6.21 4.04
N LEU A 5 6.23 5.30 4.92
CA LEU A 5 5.97 3.86 4.83
C LEU A 5 5.25 3.39 6.09
N HIS A 6 4.16 2.67 5.91
CA HIS A 6 3.47 1.94 6.95
C HIS A 6 3.61 0.45 6.67
N GLN A 7 4.00 -0.34 7.68
CA GLN A 7 3.89 -1.79 7.61
C GLN A 7 2.65 -2.22 8.38
N VAL A 8 1.75 -2.93 7.72
CA VAL A 8 0.46 -3.35 8.28
C VAL A 8 0.28 -4.84 8.11
N ASP A 9 0.00 -5.51 9.22
CA ASP A 9 -0.38 -6.91 9.24
C ASP A 9 -1.89 -7.04 8.97
N ALA A 10 -2.27 -7.43 7.76
CA ALA A 10 -3.67 -7.59 7.38
C ALA A 10 -4.29 -8.86 7.98
N PHE A 11 -5.61 -8.83 8.22
CA PHE A 11 -6.40 -9.94 8.79
C PHE A 11 -6.01 -10.35 10.22
N VAL A 12 -5.48 -9.42 11.02
CA VAL A 12 -5.12 -9.66 12.42
C VAL A 12 -6.32 -9.49 13.35
N THR A 13 -6.52 -10.46 14.25
CA THR A 13 -7.52 -10.39 15.34
C THR A 13 -6.95 -10.68 16.72
N THR A 14 -5.72 -11.20 16.80
CA THR A 14 -5.11 -11.73 18.03
C THR A 14 -3.82 -11.02 18.47
N GLY A 15 -3.24 -10.15 17.63
CA GLY A 15 -2.03 -9.38 17.94
C GLY A 15 -1.07 -9.24 16.76
N VAL A 16 -0.11 -8.31 16.88
CA VAL A 16 0.94 -8.08 15.86
C VAL A 16 1.77 -9.34 15.58
N PHE A 17 2.43 -9.39 14.42
CA PHE A 17 3.21 -10.53 13.94
C PHE A 17 2.37 -11.76 13.56
N THR A 18 1.09 -11.54 13.26
CA THR A 18 0.16 -12.53 12.70
C THR A 18 -0.46 -11.99 11.42
N GLY A 19 -1.28 -12.78 10.72
CA GLY A 19 -1.92 -12.31 9.48
C GLY A 19 -0.96 -12.26 8.30
N ASN A 20 -1.14 -11.27 7.42
CA ASN A 20 -0.32 -11.12 6.21
C ASN A 20 0.24 -9.69 6.09
N PRO A 21 1.56 -9.49 6.24
CA PRO A 21 2.17 -8.16 6.23
C PRO A 21 2.23 -7.55 4.83
N ALA A 22 1.86 -6.28 4.72
CA ALA A 22 2.08 -5.45 3.54
C ALA A 22 2.76 -4.12 3.90
N ALA A 23 3.63 -3.63 3.03
CA ALA A 23 4.09 -2.26 3.07
C ALA A 23 3.10 -1.36 2.32
N VAL A 24 2.82 -0.18 2.86
CA VAL A 24 1.97 0.85 2.25
C VAL A 24 2.79 2.14 2.19
N VAL A 25 3.11 2.55 0.97
CA VAL A 25 3.93 3.73 0.69
C VAL A 25 3.05 4.85 0.15
N GLN A 26 3.07 6.01 0.82
CA GLN A 26 2.34 7.19 0.36
C GLN A 26 3.23 8.07 -0.51
N LEU A 27 2.83 8.29 -1.77
CA LEU A 27 3.53 9.18 -2.68
C LEU A 27 2.97 10.61 -2.52
N PRO A 28 3.84 11.65 -2.40
CA PRO A 28 3.40 13.04 -2.19
C PRO A 28 2.81 13.72 -3.43
N GLY A 29 2.70 13.00 -4.55
CA GLY A 29 2.25 13.53 -5.83
C GLY A 29 1.99 12.41 -6.84
N ASP A 30 2.57 12.53 -8.02
CA ASP A 30 2.42 11.57 -9.10
C ASP A 30 3.13 10.23 -8.81
N TRP A 31 2.81 9.23 -9.63
CA TRP A 31 3.52 7.96 -9.64
C TRP A 31 5.01 8.16 -9.87
N LEU A 32 5.82 7.42 -9.14
CA LEU A 32 7.22 7.23 -9.49
C LEU A 32 7.32 6.36 -10.74
N ASP A 33 8.51 6.31 -11.32
CA ASP A 33 8.79 5.33 -12.39
C ASP A 33 8.56 3.91 -11.89
N ASP A 34 8.03 3.04 -12.75
CA ASP A 34 7.70 1.67 -12.41
C ASP A 34 8.92 0.90 -11.89
N SER A 35 10.11 1.17 -12.44
CA SER A 35 11.37 0.58 -11.97
C SER A 35 11.77 1.03 -10.56
N VAL A 36 11.41 2.25 -10.16
CA VAL A 36 11.70 2.75 -8.81
C VAL A 36 10.74 2.13 -7.81
N MET A 37 9.45 2.02 -8.14
CA MET A 37 8.48 1.34 -7.26
C MET A 37 8.79 -0.16 -7.12
N LEU A 38 9.23 -0.80 -8.20
CA LEU A 38 9.70 -2.18 -8.15
C LEU A 38 10.93 -2.33 -7.24
N ALA A 39 11.93 -1.45 -7.38
CA ALA A 39 13.12 -1.48 -6.52
C ALA A 39 12.79 -1.23 -5.04
N ILE A 40 11.82 -0.37 -4.75
CA ILE A 40 11.32 -0.17 -3.37
C ILE A 40 10.61 -1.43 -2.85
N ALA A 41 9.81 -2.08 -3.68
CA ALA A 41 9.12 -3.31 -3.29
C ALA A 41 10.11 -4.46 -3.04
N GLU A 42 11.17 -4.54 -3.84
CA GLU A 42 12.30 -5.46 -3.65
C GLU A 42 13.03 -5.18 -2.33
N GLU A 43 13.38 -3.91 -2.06
CA GLU A 43 14.06 -3.50 -0.82
C GLU A 43 13.22 -3.81 0.44
N ASN A 44 11.91 -3.58 0.39
CA ASN A 44 11.02 -3.89 1.51
C ASN A 44 10.92 -5.41 1.77
N ASN A 45 11.09 -6.23 0.74
CA ASN A 45 11.08 -7.69 0.79
C ASN A 45 9.89 -8.31 1.56
N LEU A 46 8.72 -7.68 1.46
CA LEU A 46 7.45 -8.24 1.90
C LEU A 46 6.75 -8.91 0.72
N ALA A 47 5.66 -9.64 0.99
CA ALA A 47 4.86 -10.25 -0.06
C ALA A 47 4.41 -9.18 -1.08
N GLU A 48 3.93 -8.03 -0.57
CA GLU A 48 3.53 -6.89 -1.39
C GLU A 48 3.88 -5.55 -0.74
N THR A 49 4.29 -4.61 -1.60
CA THR A 49 4.30 -3.18 -1.34
C THR A 49 3.19 -2.52 -2.17
N ALA A 50 2.26 -1.86 -1.48
CA ALA A 50 1.24 -1.02 -2.07
C ALA A 50 1.71 0.43 -2.15
N PHE A 51 1.49 1.09 -3.29
CA PHE A 51 1.77 2.51 -3.49
C PHE A 51 0.47 3.28 -3.64
N LEU A 52 0.35 4.37 -2.88
CA LEU A 52 -0.81 5.26 -2.87
C LEU A 52 -0.46 6.62 -3.47
N THR A 53 -1.34 7.14 -4.32
CA THR A 53 -1.29 8.51 -4.85
C THR A 53 -2.62 9.24 -4.66
N GLY A 54 -2.59 10.56 -4.82
CA GLY A 54 -3.76 11.42 -4.70
C GLY A 54 -4.14 11.74 -3.25
N GLU A 55 -5.23 12.48 -3.06
CA GLU A 55 -5.73 12.93 -1.76
C GLU A 55 -7.22 12.61 -1.57
N GLY A 56 -7.71 12.64 -0.33
CA GLY A 56 -9.12 12.41 -0.01
C GLY A 56 -9.60 10.98 -0.34
N ASN A 57 -10.79 10.86 -0.93
CA ASN A 57 -11.45 9.57 -1.22
C ASN A 57 -11.16 9.00 -2.61
N ALA A 58 -10.46 9.73 -3.48
CA ALA A 58 -10.06 9.27 -4.80
C ALA A 58 -8.56 8.97 -4.78
N ARG A 59 -8.20 7.70 -4.50
CA ARG A 59 -6.81 7.29 -4.34
C ARG A 59 -6.39 6.39 -5.46
N GLY A 60 -5.25 6.68 -6.07
CA GLY A 60 -4.57 5.71 -6.94
C GLY A 60 -3.96 4.61 -6.07
N LEU A 61 -4.12 3.35 -6.47
CA LEU A 61 -3.52 2.21 -5.77
C LEU A 61 -2.89 1.23 -6.77
N ARG A 62 -1.63 0.88 -6.50
CA ARG A 62 -0.84 -0.09 -7.27
C ARG A 62 -0.10 -1.03 -6.33
N TRP A 63 0.12 -2.27 -6.75
CA TRP A 63 0.74 -3.30 -5.92
C TRP A 63 1.92 -3.93 -6.62
N PHE A 64 3.00 -4.07 -5.87
CA PHE A 64 4.23 -4.69 -6.34
C PHE A 64 4.63 -5.80 -5.39
N THR A 65 4.87 -6.97 -5.96
CA THR A 65 5.75 -7.96 -5.33
C THR A 65 7.20 -7.50 -5.46
N PRO A 66 8.17 -8.16 -4.82
CA PRO A 66 9.60 -7.89 -5.07
C PRO A 66 10.04 -8.05 -6.53
N ALA A 67 9.26 -8.74 -7.38
CA ALA A 67 9.67 -9.08 -8.74
C ALA A 67 8.86 -8.37 -9.85
N LEU A 68 7.61 -7.99 -9.59
CA LEU A 68 6.71 -7.40 -10.59
C LEU A 68 5.50 -6.70 -9.98
N GLU A 69 4.87 -5.84 -10.77
CA GLU A 69 3.54 -5.26 -10.49
C GLU A 69 2.43 -6.31 -10.72
N VAL A 70 1.49 -6.42 -9.79
CA VAL A 70 0.33 -7.31 -9.88
C VAL A 70 -0.96 -6.50 -10.07
N ALA A 71 -1.89 -7.05 -10.84
CA ALA A 71 -3.14 -6.37 -11.18
C ALA A 71 -4.10 -6.17 -9.99
N LEU A 72 -3.99 -7.02 -8.96
CA LEU A 72 -4.78 -6.91 -7.74
C LEU A 72 -4.13 -7.71 -6.60
N CYS A 73 -4.12 -7.14 -5.39
CA CYS A 73 -3.76 -7.85 -4.17
C CYS A 73 -4.70 -7.49 -3.01
N GLY A 74 -5.41 -8.48 -2.46
CA GLY A 74 -6.46 -8.26 -1.46
C GLY A 74 -5.95 -7.73 -0.11
N HIS A 75 -4.94 -8.36 0.47
CA HIS A 75 -4.45 -8.00 1.81
C HIS A 75 -3.76 -6.63 1.81
N ALA A 76 -2.98 -6.33 0.76
CA ALA A 76 -2.35 -5.02 0.59
C ALA A 76 -3.37 -3.91 0.29
N THR A 77 -4.51 -4.24 -0.34
CA THR A 77 -5.65 -3.32 -0.45
C THR A 77 -6.28 -3.03 0.90
N LEU A 78 -6.50 -4.07 1.73
CA LEU A 78 -7.03 -3.92 3.08
C LEU A 78 -6.10 -3.07 3.95
N ALA A 79 -4.78 -3.34 3.90
CA ALA A 79 -3.76 -2.55 4.57
C ALA A 79 -3.79 -1.07 4.13
N SER A 80 -3.88 -0.82 2.81
CA SER A 80 -3.96 0.55 2.27
C SER A 80 -5.21 1.29 2.73
N GLY A 81 -6.35 0.60 2.76
CA GLY A 81 -7.60 1.13 3.29
C GLY A 81 -7.49 1.47 4.77
N HIS A 82 -6.95 0.56 5.58
CA HIS A 82 -6.71 0.78 7.01
C HIS A 82 -5.89 2.05 7.26
N VAL A 83 -4.77 2.22 6.55
CA VAL A 83 -3.92 3.42 6.68
C VAL A 83 -4.69 4.71 6.37
N ILE A 84 -5.49 4.74 5.31
CA ILE A 84 -6.22 5.95 4.91
C ILE A 84 -7.38 6.24 5.87
N LEU A 85 -8.15 5.22 6.24
CA LEU A 85 -9.32 5.37 7.10
C LEU A 85 -8.90 5.81 8.51
N GLU A 86 -7.82 5.25 9.07
CA GLU A 86 -7.27 5.72 10.35
C GLU A 86 -6.74 7.16 10.28
N ALA A 87 -6.05 7.52 9.20
CA ALA A 87 -5.47 8.86 9.06
C ALA A 87 -6.54 9.95 8.85
N THR A 88 -7.67 9.63 8.25
CA THR A 88 -8.69 10.61 7.85
C THR A 88 -9.97 10.57 8.69
N GLY A 89 -10.24 9.46 9.38
CA GLY A 89 -11.52 9.23 10.05
C GLY A 89 -12.70 9.02 9.09
N ALA A 90 -12.44 8.80 7.80
CA ALA A 90 -13.48 8.48 6.83
C ALA A 90 -14.05 7.07 7.07
N GLU A 91 -15.29 6.83 6.63
CA GLU A 91 -15.94 5.52 6.72
C GLU A 91 -15.71 4.65 5.48
N GLU A 92 -15.33 5.26 4.36
CA GLU A 92 -15.13 4.60 3.08
C GLU A 92 -13.97 5.25 2.31
N VAL A 93 -13.21 4.43 1.59
CA VAL A 93 -12.21 4.86 0.61
C VAL A 93 -12.44 4.15 -0.72
N ARG A 94 -12.22 4.86 -1.83
CA ARG A 94 -12.31 4.30 -3.18
C ARG A 94 -10.95 4.33 -3.85
N PHE A 95 -10.58 3.19 -4.42
CA PHE A 95 -9.33 3.03 -5.14
C PHE A 95 -9.56 3.01 -6.65
N ALA A 96 -8.81 3.83 -7.38
CA ALA A 96 -8.61 3.71 -8.81
C ALA A 96 -7.35 2.87 -9.04
N THR A 97 -7.52 1.68 -9.61
CA THR A 97 -6.46 0.69 -9.77
C THR A 97 -6.17 0.50 -11.26
N ARG A 98 -4.96 0.03 -11.59
CA ARG A 98 -4.54 -0.26 -12.97
C ARG A 98 -4.13 -1.71 -13.13
#